data_AF-A0A6B3GQB3-F1
#
_entry.id   AF-A0A6B3GQB3-F1
#
_cell.length_a   1.000
_cell.length_b   1.000
_cell.length_c   1.000
_cell.angle_alpha   90.00
_cell.angle_beta   90.00
_cell.angle_gamma   90.00
#
_symmetry.space_group_name_H-M   'P 1'
#
loop_
_entity.id
_entity.type
_entity.pdbx_description
1 polymer ?
#
loop_
_entity_poly.entity_id
_entity_poly.type
_entity_poly.pdbx_seq_one_letter_code
_entity_poly.pdbx_strand_id
1 'polypeptide(L)' 'MIAELECVVLDCPDPRELAGFYASLLGGEVDRPDRRWECDAEWSTLHTPGG' A
#
# COMPACT_ATOMS: atom_id res chain seq x y z
N MET A 1 0.25 22.86 15.29
CA MET A 1 1.04 21.63 15.09
C MET A 1 0.30 20.81 14.05
N ILE A 2 0.93 20.46 12.93
CA ILE A 2 0.33 19.64 11.87
C ILE A 2 1.16 18.37 11.80
N ALA A 3 0.51 17.20 11.91
CA ALA A 3 1.14 15.90 11.76
C ALA A 3 1.17 15.49 10.29
N GLU A 4 2.12 14.62 9.93
CA GLU A 4 2.19 14.04 8.59
C GLU A 4 1.24 12.84 8.48
N LEU A 5 0.65 12.65 7.30
CA LEU A 5 -0.17 11.48 7.01
C LEU A 5 0.74 10.31 6.70
N GLU A 6 0.65 9.26 7.51
CA GLU A 6 1.56 8.11 7.46
C GLU A 6 1.06 6.96 6.57
N CYS A 7 -0.25 6.73 6.51
CA CYS A 7 -0.81 5.59 5.78
C CYS A 7 -2.32 5.79 5.54
N VAL A 8 -2.82 5.23 4.44
CA VAL A 8 -4.25 5.11 4.16
C VAL A 8 -4.58 3.63 4.00
N VAL A 9 -5.60 3.17 4.72
CA VAL A 9 -6.12 1.79 4.64
C VAL A 9 -7.45 1.82 3.92
N LEU A 10 -7.59 1.02 2.86
CA LEU A 10 -8.79 0.94 2.03
C LEU A 10 -9.36 -0.47 2.12
N ASP A 11 -10.67 -0.55 2.35
CA ASP A 11 -11.40 -1.82 2.29
C ASP A 11 -11.78 -2.11 0.83
N CYS A 12 -11.58 -3.34 0.38
CA CYS A 12 -11.80 -3.73 -1.01
C CYS A 12 -11.96 -5.25 -1.18
N PRO A 13 -12.62 -5.72 -2.26
CA PRO A 13 -12.82 -7.15 -2.49
C PRO A 13 -11.57 -7.90 -2.97
N ASP A 14 -10.62 -7.21 -3.62
CA ASP A 14 -9.34 -7.78 -4.08
C ASP A 14 -8.19 -6.79 -3.80
N PRO A 15 -7.45 -6.97 -2.68
CA PRO A 15 -6.36 -6.08 -2.29
C PRO A 15 -5.22 -6.00 -3.31
N ARG A 16 -4.90 -7.13 -3.96
CA ARG A 16 -3.77 -7.22 -4.88
C ARG A 16 -4.07 -6.54 -6.20
N GLU A 17 -5.29 -6.71 -6.71
CA GLU A 17 -5.75 -6.00 -7.90
C GLU A 17 -5.75 -4.49 -7.65
N LEU A 18 -6.28 -4.05 -6.50
CA LEU A 18 -6.32 -2.62 -6.15
C LEU A 18 -4.91 -2.03 -5.97
N ALA A 19 -4.00 -2.74 -5.29
CA ALA A 19 -2.62 -2.30 -5.12
C ALA A 19 -1.89 -2.19 -6.46
N GLY A 20 -2.07 -3.17 -7.36
CA GLY A 20 -1.50 -3.13 -8.71
C GLY A 20 -2.05 -1.98 -9.56
N PHE A 21 -3.36 -1.71 -9.46
CA PHE A 21 -3.99 -0.55 -10.10
C PHE A 21 -3.34 0.76 -9.64
N TYR A 22 -3.23 0.99 -8.33
CA TYR A 22 -2.62 2.22 -7.82
C TYR A 22 -1.11 2.29 -8.09
N ALA A 23 -0.40 1.18 -8.08
CA ALA A 23 1.01 1.13 -8.48
C ALA A 23 1.19 1.59 -9.94
N SER A 24 0.26 1.24 -10.84
CA SER A 24 0.32 1.67 -12.24
C SER A 24 0.11 3.17 -12.43
N LEU A 25 -0.63 3.82 -11.52
CA LEU A 25 -0.93 5.25 -11.57
C LEU A 25 0.09 6.10 -10.83
N LEU A 26 0.52 5.65 -9.65
CA LEU A 26 1.36 6.40 -8.72
C LEU A 26 2.83 5.97 -8.76
N GLY A 27 3.12 4.83 -9.38
CA GLY A 27 4.39 4.12 -9.20
C GLY A 27 4.46 3.43 -7.84
N GLY A 28 5.64 2.87 -7.54
CA GLY A 28 5.91 2.21 -6.26
C GLY A 28 5.96 0.69 -6.34
N GLU A 29 6.09 0.07 -5.17
CA GLU A 29 6.28 -1.38 -5.03
C GLU A 29 5.14 -1.99 -4.20
N VAL A 30 4.53 -3.04 -4.74
CA VAL A 30 3.47 -3.81 -4.07
C VAL A 30 4.09 -4.93 -3.24
N ASP A 31 3.57 -5.15 -2.03
CA ASP A 31 3.96 -6.22 -1.11
C ASP A 31 5.48 -6.24 -0.84
N ARG A 32 6.08 -5.06 -0.71
CA ARG A 32 7.49 -4.93 -0.33
C ARG A 32 7.63 -5.36 1.14
N PRO A 33 8.53 -6.31 1.46
CA PRO A 33 8.75 -6.71 2.84
C PRO A 33 9.14 -5.51 3.72
N ASP A 34 8.35 -5.26 4.76
CA ASP A 34 8.55 -4.14 5.65
C ASP A 34 8.24 -4.54 7.12
N ARG A 35 8.71 -3.76 8.10
CA ARG A 35 8.55 -4.10 9.53
C ARG A 35 7.17 -3.77 10.09
N ARG A 36 6.45 -2.87 9.44
CA ARG A 36 5.14 -2.34 9.81
C ARG A 36 4.04 -3.26 9.32
N TRP A 37 4.24 -3.91 8.18
CA TRP A 37 3.21 -4.72 7.55
C TRP A 37 3.72 -6.10 7.12
N GLU A 38 2.95 -7.14 7.41
CA GLU A 38 3.24 -8.49 6.93
C GLU A 38 2.74 -8.63 5.49
N CYS A 39 3.50 -9.32 4.64
CA CYS A 39 3.05 -9.65 3.29
C CYS A 39 2.39 -11.02 3.33
N ASP A 40 1.06 -11.06 3.50
CA ASP A 40 0.27 -12.28 3.40
C ASP A 40 -0.77 -12.20 2.25
N ALA A 41 -1.74 -13.11 2.23
CA ALA A 41 -2.73 -13.21 1.16
C ALA A 41 -4.01 -12.39 1.41
N GLU A 42 -4.22 -11.88 2.62
CA GLU A 42 -5.44 -11.21 3.05
C GLU A 42 -5.41 -9.69 2.77
N TRP A 43 -4.22 -9.12 2.58
CA TRP A 43 -4.01 -7.69 2.36
C TRP A 43 -2.79 -7.46 1.48
N SER A 44 -2.78 -6.32 0.80
CA SER A 44 -1.64 -5.87 0.00
C SER A 44 -1.23 -4.46 0.41
N THR A 45 0.07 -4.22 0.41
CA THR A 45 0.65 -2.89 0.66
C THR A 45 1.18 -2.31 -0.64
N LEU A 46 1.01 -0.99 -0.82
CA LEU A 46 1.67 -0.24 -1.88
C LEU A 46 2.59 0.79 -1.24
N HIS A 47 3.89 0.67 -1.49
CA HIS A 47 4.87 1.64 -1.06
C HIS A 47 5.10 2.66 -2.16
N THR A 48 4.52 3.85 -1.98
CA THR A 48 4.70 4.93 -2.94
C THR A 48 6.08 5.57 -2.77
N PRO A 49 6.62 6.22 -3.82
CA PRO A 49 7.87 6.97 -3.70
C PRO A 49 7.83 8.14 -2.70
N GLY A 50 6.62 8.61 -2.34
CA GLY A 50 6.41 9.77 -1.48
C GLY A 50 6.24 9.46 0.01
N GLY A 51 6.22 8.17 0.39
CA GLY A 51 5.79 7.71 1.71
C GLY A 51 4.57 6.83 1.62
#